data_AF-A0A4V6Q116-F1
#
_entry.id   AF-A0A4V6Q116-F1
#
_cell.length_a   1.000
_cell.length_b   1.000
_cell.length_c   1.000
_cell.angle_alpha   90.00
_cell.angle_beta   90.00
_cell.angle_gamma   90.00
#
_symmetry.space_group_name_H-M   'P 1'
#
loop_
_entity.id
_entity.type
_entity.pdbx_description
1 polymer ?
#
loop_
_entity_poly.entity_id
_entity_poly.type
_entity_poly.pdbx_seq_one_letter_code
_entity_poly.pdbx_strand_id
1 'polypeptide(L)'
;MRGARSVLIVVGVALTVGLTACTAPRTTIVHDTTTVTDSPTASAVPTETSGPTTSPVPSGSATAVADGGTGWRGDTRTAGCSDDAGALPSGARSVRIGDVDGDGQPDTLVIDDRRTEVGVLTHSGHLAMSRTLWGPGPGAHSVAASYLSDGITALLSDDNRTVFLGYFVDCRIVQPKGVDGQVYRFALSGWGEYGAVSNAGVRCTAPPDSGGQHTLFGVDLVKDRALFRIRTTVVSTADRGVTAVNGRVSTTPGAYGADDSTTKRAKTVDCAPRVTAPSE
;
A
#
# COMPACT_ATOMS: atom_id res chain seq x y z
N MET A 1 -28.97 1.45 -66.30
CA MET A 1 -29.54 0.99 -65.02
C MET A 1 -29.04 1.94 -63.92
N ARG A 2 -29.78 3.04 -63.72
CA ARG A 2 -30.42 3.45 -62.45
C ARG A 2 -29.55 3.23 -61.21
N GLY A 3 -29.04 4.34 -60.67
CA GLY A 3 -28.27 4.39 -59.44
C GLY A 3 -29.11 4.26 -58.18
N ALA A 4 -28.43 3.95 -57.09
CA ALA A 4 -28.96 4.04 -55.73
C ALA A 4 -27.98 4.87 -54.91
N ARG A 5 -28.40 6.10 -54.57
CA ARG A 5 -27.78 6.94 -53.56
C ARG A 5 -28.35 6.50 -52.21
N SER A 6 -27.52 5.93 -51.35
CA SER A 6 -27.91 5.60 -49.98
C SER A 6 -27.93 6.86 -49.14
N VAL A 7 -29.13 7.28 -48.74
CA VAL A 7 -29.38 8.36 -47.77
C VAL A 7 -29.29 7.73 -46.38
N LEU A 8 -28.28 8.13 -45.60
CA LEU A 8 -28.16 7.76 -44.19
C LEU A 8 -29.00 8.74 -43.36
N ILE A 9 -30.13 8.28 -42.82
CA ILE A 9 -30.96 9.04 -41.88
C ILE A 9 -30.32 8.93 -40.50
N VAL A 10 -29.77 10.05 -40.00
CA VAL A 10 -29.30 10.17 -38.62
C VAL A 10 -30.51 10.49 -37.75
N VAL A 11 -30.98 9.51 -36.98
CA VAL A 11 -31.99 9.73 -35.92
C VAL A 11 -31.24 10.21 -34.68
N GLY A 12 -31.28 11.51 -34.42
CA GLY A 12 -30.78 12.10 -33.19
C GLY A 12 -31.74 11.82 -32.04
N VAL A 13 -31.32 10.96 -31.09
CA VAL A 13 -32.00 10.80 -29.81
C VAL A 13 -31.47 11.88 -28.87
N ALA A 14 -32.26 12.93 -28.64
CA ALA A 14 -31.99 13.95 -27.64
C ALA A 14 -32.34 13.38 -26.25
N LEU A 15 -31.32 13.03 -25.46
CA LEU A 15 -31.48 12.67 -24.06
C LEU A 15 -31.40 13.94 -23.21
N THR A 16 -32.54 14.45 -22.76
CA THR A 16 -32.62 15.53 -21.78
C THR A 16 -32.35 14.98 -20.39
N VAL A 17 -31.15 15.21 -19.85
CA VAL A 17 -30.84 14.95 -18.43
C VAL A 17 -31.26 16.17 -17.63
N GLY A 18 -32.32 16.02 -16.83
CA GLY A 18 -32.76 17.04 -15.89
C GLY A 18 -31.74 17.21 -14.75
N LEU A 19 -31.23 18.43 -14.57
CA LEU A 19 -30.48 18.80 -13.38
C LEU A 19 -31.46 19.05 -12.22
N THR A 20 -31.61 18.09 -11.33
CA THR A 20 -32.14 18.34 -9.98
C THR A 20 -31.00 18.83 -9.08
N ALA A 21 -31.03 20.13 -8.76
CA ALA A 21 -30.16 20.74 -7.77
C ALA A 21 -30.57 20.29 -6.36
N CYS A 22 -29.70 19.54 -5.69
CA CYS A 22 -29.80 19.33 -4.24
C CYS A 22 -29.25 20.57 -3.52
N THR A 23 -30.14 21.38 -2.95
CA THR A 23 -29.83 22.40 -1.95
C THR A 23 -29.49 21.74 -0.62
N ALA A 24 -28.24 21.84 -0.17
CA ALA A 24 -27.85 21.51 1.20
C ALA A 24 -28.11 22.72 2.13
N PRO A 25 -28.61 22.51 3.36
CA PRO A 25 -28.78 23.61 4.31
C PRO A 25 -27.44 24.07 4.89
N ARG A 26 -27.26 25.40 4.94
CA ARG A 26 -26.18 26.10 5.64
C ARG A 26 -26.33 25.90 7.15
N THR A 27 -25.36 25.25 7.78
CA THR A 27 -25.18 25.29 9.23
C THR A 27 -24.37 26.53 9.59
N THR A 28 -25.03 27.54 10.15
CA THR A 28 -24.39 28.71 10.74
C THR A 28 -23.75 28.33 12.07
N ILE A 29 -22.42 28.43 12.17
CA ILE A 29 -21.69 28.39 13.44
C ILE A 29 -21.81 29.79 14.05
N VAL A 30 -22.51 29.89 15.18
CA VAL A 30 -22.52 31.09 16.02
C VAL A 30 -21.32 31.00 16.95
N HIS A 31 -20.38 31.94 16.80
CA HIS A 31 -19.39 32.24 17.83
C HIS A 31 -20.11 32.94 18.98
N ASP A 32 -20.15 32.32 20.15
CA ASP A 32 -20.43 33.04 21.39
C ASP A 32 -19.11 33.31 22.10
N THR A 33 -18.90 34.59 22.40
CA THR A 33 -17.69 35.15 23.00
C THR A 33 -18.09 35.61 24.39
N THR A 34 -17.66 34.89 25.42
CA THR A 34 -17.71 35.40 26.79
C THR A 34 -16.34 35.30 27.42
N THR A 35 -15.66 36.44 27.42
CA THR A 35 -14.50 36.77 28.23
C THR A 35 -14.92 37.01 29.68
N VAL A 36 -14.33 36.30 30.65
CA VAL A 36 -14.19 36.80 32.03
C VAL A 36 -12.79 36.45 32.55
N THR A 37 -12.20 37.44 33.19
CA THR A 37 -10.79 37.67 33.52
C THR A 37 -10.44 37.22 34.96
N ASP A 38 -9.15 36.90 35.16
CA ASP A 38 -8.28 37.01 36.36
C ASP A 38 -8.43 36.12 37.63
N SER A 39 -7.50 35.15 37.74
CA SER A 39 -6.41 34.93 38.75
C SER A 39 -6.51 35.42 40.23
N PRO A 40 -5.60 34.99 41.16
CA PRO A 40 -5.33 33.65 41.72
C PRO A 40 -5.33 33.65 43.28
N THR A 41 -5.27 32.49 43.96
CA THR A 41 -4.87 32.42 45.39
C THR A 41 -4.09 31.14 45.66
N ALA A 42 -2.98 31.30 46.38
CA ALA A 42 -1.96 30.31 46.70
C ALA A 42 -2.09 29.72 48.12
N SER A 43 -1.25 28.70 48.39
CA SER A 43 -0.85 28.11 49.68
C SER A 43 -1.82 27.08 50.29
N ALA A 44 -1.40 25.94 50.85
CA ALA A 44 -0.12 25.60 51.48
C ALA A 44 0.18 24.08 51.48
N VAL A 45 1.46 23.78 51.70
CA VAL A 45 2.10 22.49 52.01
C VAL A 45 1.82 22.10 53.48
N PRO A 46 1.90 20.80 53.86
CA PRO A 46 2.91 20.44 54.86
C PRO A 46 3.68 19.15 54.54
N THR A 47 4.92 19.12 55.03
CA THR A 47 5.87 18.00 55.04
C THR A 47 6.09 17.54 56.49
N GLU A 48 6.40 16.25 56.64
CA GLU A 48 7.10 15.52 57.74
C GLU A 48 6.25 14.41 58.40
N THR A 49 6.74 13.29 58.93
CA THR A 49 7.91 12.38 58.76
C THR A 49 7.67 11.26 59.80
N SER A 50 7.85 9.97 59.46
CA SER A 50 8.40 8.86 60.31
C SER A 50 7.69 7.48 60.21
N GLY A 51 8.47 6.46 59.83
CA GLY A 51 8.59 5.18 60.60
C GLY A 51 7.73 3.97 60.22
N PRO A 52 8.22 2.72 60.45
CA PRO A 52 8.06 1.60 59.51
C PRO A 52 7.16 0.45 60.01
N THR A 53 6.58 -0.36 59.10
CA THR A 53 6.16 -1.74 59.40
C THR A 53 6.14 -2.61 58.12
N THR A 54 6.47 -3.87 58.34
CA THR A 54 6.87 -5.01 57.51
C THR A 54 5.85 -5.57 56.48
N SER A 55 6.40 -6.14 55.38
CA SER A 55 5.99 -7.28 54.50
C SER A 55 4.78 -8.19 54.88
N PRO A 56 4.18 -9.02 53.97
CA PRO A 56 4.77 -9.58 52.73
C PRO A 56 3.87 -9.69 51.47
N VAL A 57 4.53 -10.09 50.37
CA VAL A 57 4.03 -10.59 49.08
C VAL A 57 3.21 -11.89 49.22
N PRO A 58 2.21 -12.15 48.35
CA PRO A 58 1.85 -13.51 47.96
C PRO A 58 2.21 -13.77 46.49
N SER A 59 3.11 -14.74 46.32
CA SER A 59 3.23 -15.57 45.13
C SER A 59 2.07 -16.56 45.13
N GLY A 60 1.32 -16.65 44.04
CA GLY A 60 0.14 -17.49 43.94
C GLY A 60 -0.14 -17.89 42.49
N SER A 61 0.29 -19.10 42.15
CA SER A 61 0.00 -19.87 40.95
C SER A 61 -1.43 -19.74 40.45
N ALA A 62 -1.63 -19.47 39.16
CA ALA A 62 -2.91 -19.66 38.49
C ALA A 62 -2.86 -20.94 37.64
N THR A 63 -3.64 -21.90 38.13
CA THR A 63 -3.97 -23.22 37.63
C THR A 63 -4.55 -23.17 36.21
N ALA A 64 -4.08 -24.05 35.34
CA ALA A 64 -4.75 -24.35 34.09
C ALA A 64 -6.13 -24.98 34.37
N VAL A 65 -7.19 -24.40 33.82
CA VAL A 65 -8.50 -25.04 33.70
C VAL A 65 -8.70 -25.32 32.22
N ALA A 66 -8.66 -26.60 31.86
CA ALA A 66 -9.19 -27.08 30.59
C ALA A 66 -10.70 -27.19 30.75
N ASP A 67 -11.45 -26.47 29.93
CA ASP A 67 -12.88 -26.72 29.76
C ASP A 67 -13.19 -26.88 28.28
N GLY A 68 -13.75 -28.04 27.96
CA GLY A 68 -14.26 -28.37 26.64
C GLY A 68 -15.59 -27.66 26.40
N GLY A 69 -15.63 -26.79 25.39
CA GLY A 69 -16.84 -26.12 24.96
C GLY A 69 -16.70 -25.61 23.53
N THR A 70 -17.43 -26.22 22.61
CA THR A 70 -17.64 -25.74 21.24
C THR A 70 -18.34 -24.38 21.28
N GLY A 71 -17.62 -23.30 20.99
CA GLY A 71 -18.17 -21.96 20.95
C GLY A 71 -17.15 -20.94 20.45
N TRP A 72 -17.22 -20.62 19.17
CA TRP A 72 -16.50 -19.51 18.57
C TRP A 72 -16.98 -18.21 19.23
N ARG A 73 -16.21 -17.68 20.18
CA ARG A 73 -16.34 -16.33 20.71
C ARG A 73 -15.02 -15.62 20.45
N GLY A 74 -15.13 -14.45 19.81
CA GLY A 74 -14.01 -13.67 19.30
C GLY A 74 -13.13 -13.10 20.41
N ASP A 75 -12.10 -13.84 20.76
CA ASP A 75 -10.83 -13.35 21.27
C ASP A 75 -9.71 -14.04 20.48
N THR A 76 -9.36 -13.46 19.33
CA THR A 76 -8.06 -13.70 18.69
C THR A 76 -7.66 -12.38 18.03
N ARG A 77 -6.90 -11.55 18.72
CA ARG A 77 -5.72 -11.04 18.01
C ARG A 77 -4.75 -12.22 17.93
N THR A 78 -4.10 -12.38 16.77
CA THR A 78 -2.92 -13.25 16.63
C THR A 78 -3.21 -14.75 16.52
N ALA A 79 -3.66 -15.17 15.34
CA ALA A 79 -2.96 -16.28 14.72
C ALA A 79 -2.49 -15.75 13.37
N GLY A 80 -1.25 -15.27 13.30
CA GLY A 80 -0.59 -15.06 12.02
C GLY A 80 -0.44 -16.38 11.29
N CYS A 81 0.51 -16.47 10.38
CA CYS A 81 0.72 -17.70 9.64
C CYS A 81 1.21 -18.80 10.57
N SER A 82 0.65 -20.01 10.41
CA SER A 82 1.11 -21.18 11.13
C SER A 82 2.51 -21.57 10.68
N ASP A 83 3.40 -21.85 11.62
CA ASP A 83 4.73 -22.37 11.33
C ASP A 83 4.65 -23.64 10.45
N ASP A 84 5.34 -23.61 9.30
CA ASP A 84 5.53 -24.76 8.42
C ASP A 84 7.00 -25.19 8.33
N ALA A 85 7.81 -24.75 9.31
CA ALA A 85 9.26 -24.91 9.39
C ALA A 85 9.99 -24.34 8.15
N GLY A 86 9.43 -23.28 7.56
CA GLY A 86 10.03 -22.51 6.50
C GLY A 86 11.36 -21.88 6.94
N ALA A 87 12.34 -21.91 6.04
CA ALA A 87 13.65 -21.33 6.27
C ALA A 87 14.13 -20.59 5.02
N LEU A 88 14.92 -19.53 5.23
CA LEU A 88 15.52 -18.80 4.12
C LEU A 88 16.35 -19.76 3.25
N PRO A 89 16.09 -19.82 1.92
CA PRO A 89 16.91 -20.63 1.04
C PRO A 89 18.38 -20.21 1.10
N SER A 90 19.30 -21.18 1.00
CA SER A 90 20.74 -20.88 1.00
C SER A 90 21.12 -19.95 -0.16
N GLY A 91 21.70 -18.80 0.19
CA GLY A 91 22.08 -17.76 -0.78
C GLY A 91 20.97 -16.78 -1.14
N ALA A 92 19.74 -16.98 -0.63
CA ALA A 92 18.70 -15.97 -0.73
C ALA A 92 19.09 -14.71 0.06
N ARG A 93 18.67 -13.56 -0.44
CA ARG A 93 18.83 -12.28 0.24
C ARG A 93 17.52 -11.89 0.87
N SER A 94 17.60 -11.14 1.96
CA SER A 94 16.42 -10.74 2.70
C SER A 94 16.56 -9.39 3.36
N VAL A 95 15.41 -8.80 3.70
CA VAL A 95 15.31 -7.59 4.51
C VAL A 95 14.14 -7.74 5.46
N ARG A 96 14.28 -7.22 6.68
CA ARG A 96 13.18 -7.17 7.63
C ARG A 96 12.10 -6.20 7.14
N ILE A 97 10.85 -6.60 7.27
CA ILE A 97 9.68 -5.80 6.92
C ILE A 97 8.76 -5.67 8.15
N GLY A 98 7.63 -5.00 7.99
CA GLY A 98 6.62 -4.93 9.05
C GLY A 98 5.99 -6.29 9.33
N ASP A 99 5.07 -6.32 10.29
CA ASP A 99 4.17 -7.44 10.50
C ASP A 99 3.19 -7.52 9.32
N VAL A 100 3.28 -8.59 8.53
CA VAL A 100 2.44 -8.78 7.33
C VAL A 100 1.38 -9.87 7.50
N ASP A 101 1.46 -10.67 8.58
CA ASP A 101 0.51 -11.73 8.87
C ASP A 101 -0.41 -11.44 10.08
N GLY A 102 -0.15 -10.36 10.80
CA GLY A 102 -0.95 -9.86 11.91
C GLY A 102 -0.62 -10.51 13.26
N ASP A 103 0.54 -11.16 13.41
CA ASP A 103 0.96 -11.75 14.67
C ASP A 103 1.61 -10.77 15.67
N GLY A 104 1.77 -9.51 15.26
CA GLY A 104 2.41 -8.46 16.05
C GLY A 104 3.93 -8.47 15.98
N GLN A 105 4.53 -9.36 15.19
CA GLN A 105 5.96 -9.50 15.02
C GLN A 105 6.38 -9.17 13.58
N PRO A 106 7.47 -8.42 13.40
CA PRO A 106 7.97 -8.08 12.07
C PRO A 106 8.57 -9.27 11.31
N ASP A 107 8.16 -9.38 10.05
CA ASP A 107 8.50 -10.48 9.14
C ASP A 107 9.71 -10.16 8.25
N THR A 108 9.99 -11.05 7.30
CA THR A 108 11.14 -10.96 6.40
C THR A 108 10.72 -11.08 4.94
N LEU A 109 11.09 -10.10 4.13
CA LEU A 109 11.00 -10.16 2.67
C LEU A 109 12.21 -10.91 2.12
N VAL A 110 11.97 -11.81 1.17
CA VAL A 110 12.97 -12.73 0.62
C VAL A 110 13.04 -12.57 -0.90
N ILE A 111 14.25 -12.63 -1.43
CA ILE A 111 14.51 -12.79 -2.86
C ILE A 111 15.55 -13.90 -3.04
N ASP A 112 15.20 -14.90 -3.85
CA ASP A 112 16.06 -16.00 -4.27
C ASP A 112 16.25 -15.90 -5.79
N ASP A 113 17.37 -15.28 -6.20
CA ASP A 113 17.72 -15.08 -7.60
C ASP A 113 18.03 -16.39 -8.31
N ARG A 114 18.70 -17.33 -7.64
CA ARG A 114 19.02 -18.67 -8.18
C ARG A 114 17.76 -19.44 -8.54
N ARG A 115 16.68 -19.27 -7.75
CA ARG A 115 15.38 -19.91 -8.01
C ARG A 115 14.39 -19.02 -8.73
N THR A 116 14.73 -17.76 -8.99
CA THR A 116 13.83 -16.74 -9.59
C THR A 116 12.54 -16.59 -8.78
N GLU A 117 12.67 -16.50 -7.46
CA GLU A 117 11.54 -16.47 -6.52
C GLU A 117 11.60 -15.26 -5.59
N VAL A 118 10.40 -14.76 -5.27
CA VAL A 118 10.18 -13.72 -4.28
C VAL A 118 9.31 -14.31 -3.18
N GLY A 119 9.60 -14.00 -1.93
CA GLY A 119 8.86 -14.57 -0.82
C GLY A 119 8.73 -13.70 0.41
N VAL A 120 7.93 -14.19 1.33
CA VAL A 120 7.82 -13.69 2.71
C VAL A 120 8.07 -14.88 3.63
N LEU A 121 9.02 -14.70 4.54
CA LEU A 121 9.22 -15.57 5.69
C LEU A 121 8.64 -14.84 6.90
N THR A 122 7.60 -15.39 7.50
CA THR A 122 7.02 -14.82 8.72
C THR A 122 7.92 -15.07 9.92
N HIS A 123 7.76 -14.28 10.98
CA HIS A 123 8.48 -14.51 12.23
C HIS A 123 8.17 -15.90 12.81
N SER A 124 6.94 -16.36 12.68
CA SER A 124 6.48 -17.66 13.13
C SER A 124 7.11 -18.85 12.39
N GLY A 125 7.76 -18.62 11.23
CA GLY A 125 8.42 -19.67 10.44
C GLY A 125 7.66 -20.09 9.19
N HIS A 126 6.55 -19.43 8.83
CA HIS A 126 5.84 -19.72 7.59
C HIS A 126 6.56 -19.12 6.37
N LEU A 127 6.83 -19.91 5.34
CA LEU A 127 7.47 -19.42 4.11
C LEU A 127 6.53 -19.46 2.90
N ALA A 128 6.10 -18.29 2.42
CA ALA A 128 5.39 -18.15 1.15
C ALA A 128 6.34 -17.69 0.05
N MET A 129 6.52 -18.51 -0.99
CA MET A 129 7.35 -18.19 -2.17
C MET A 129 6.51 -18.10 -3.44
N SER A 130 6.91 -17.24 -4.36
CA SER A 130 6.28 -17.10 -5.68
C SER A 130 7.31 -16.85 -6.78
N ARG A 131 7.24 -17.70 -7.82
CA ARG A 131 7.94 -17.51 -9.10
C ARG A 131 7.25 -16.51 -10.01
N THR A 132 5.95 -16.30 -9.83
CA THR A 132 5.17 -15.54 -10.80
C THR A 132 5.42 -14.04 -10.69
N LEU A 133 5.92 -13.58 -9.54
CA LEU A 133 6.43 -12.22 -9.35
C LEU A 133 7.82 -11.99 -9.97
N TRP A 134 8.38 -12.96 -10.68
CA TRP A 134 9.65 -12.81 -11.38
C TRP A 134 9.43 -12.54 -12.87
N GLY A 135 9.87 -11.38 -13.34
CA GLY A 135 9.85 -11.04 -14.76
C GLY A 135 10.91 -11.78 -15.56
N PRO A 136 10.72 -12.02 -16.87
CA PRO A 136 11.74 -12.63 -17.73
C PRO A 136 12.90 -11.68 -18.10
N GLY A 137 12.93 -10.46 -17.55
CA GLY A 137 13.92 -9.45 -17.88
C GLY A 137 15.32 -9.77 -17.35
N PRO A 138 16.40 -9.44 -18.08
CA PRO A 138 17.78 -9.65 -17.63
C PRO A 138 18.27 -8.57 -16.64
N GLY A 139 17.37 -7.95 -15.88
CA GLY A 139 17.66 -6.78 -15.04
C GLY A 139 18.04 -7.16 -13.61
N ALA A 140 18.72 -6.26 -12.90
CA ALA A 140 18.81 -6.36 -11.44
C ALA A 140 17.38 -6.35 -10.87
N HIS A 141 16.99 -7.46 -10.26
CA HIS A 141 15.68 -7.60 -9.64
C HIS A 141 15.71 -6.97 -8.26
N SER A 142 14.67 -6.21 -7.92
CA SER A 142 14.49 -5.78 -6.54
C SER A 142 13.06 -5.93 -6.14
N VAL A 143 12.85 -6.24 -4.87
CA VAL A 143 11.52 -6.41 -4.31
C VAL A 143 11.36 -5.42 -3.18
N ALA A 144 10.30 -4.62 -3.25
CA ALA A 144 9.87 -3.78 -2.15
C ALA A 144 8.60 -4.35 -1.52
N ALA A 145 8.48 -4.22 -0.20
CA ALA A 145 7.24 -4.46 0.53
C ALA A 145 6.64 -3.12 0.97
N SER A 146 5.32 -3.01 0.92
CA SER A 146 4.62 -1.80 1.39
C SER A 146 3.31 -2.18 2.05
N TYR A 147 3.15 -1.80 3.32
CA TYR A 147 1.88 -1.96 4.03
C TYR A 147 0.89 -0.89 3.55
N LEU A 148 -0.23 -1.32 3.00
CA LEU A 148 -1.20 -0.44 2.35
C LEU A 148 -2.36 -0.09 3.26
N SER A 149 -3.05 1.01 2.93
CA SER A 149 -4.18 1.55 3.70
C SER A 149 -5.41 0.64 3.78
N ASP A 150 -5.49 -0.38 2.95
CA ASP A 150 -6.53 -1.41 2.92
C ASP A 150 -6.16 -2.63 3.78
N GLY A 151 -5.07 -2.57 4.54
CA GLY A 151 -4.64 -3.61 5.50
C GLY A 151 -3.92 -4.78 4.86
N ILE A 152 -3.47 -4.64 3.61
CA ILE A 152 -2.73 -5.67 2.87
C ILE A 152 -1.27 -5.23 2.68
N THR A 153 -0.36 -6.19 2.53
CA THR A 153 1.02 -5.88 2.13
C THR A 153 1.19 -6.10 0.64
N ALA A 154 1.55 -5.04 -0.09
CA ALA A 154 1.97 -5.11 -1.47
C ALA A 154 3.44 -5.56 -1.58
N LEU A 155 3.70 -6.46 -2.52
CA LEU A 155 5.03 -6.87 -2.96
C LEU A 155 5.24 -6.33 -4.38
N LEU A 156 6.28 -5.55 -4.59
CA LEU A 156 6.60 -4.89 -5.85
C LEU A 156 7.93 -5.43 -6.35
N SER A 157 7.87 -6.34 -7.32
CA SER A 157 9.05 -6.91 -7.95
C SER A 157 9.39 -6.13 -9.22
N ASP A 158 10.52 -5.46 -9.19
CA ASP A 158 10.99 -4.51 -10.20
C ASP A 158 12.20 -5.09 -10.93
N ASP A 159 12.07 -5.27 -12.25
CA ASP A 159 13.13 -5.73 -13.16
C ASP A 159 13.74 -4.59 -14.01
N ASN A 160 13.48 -3.34 -13.63
CA ASN A 160 13.78 -2.09 -14.36
C ASN A 160 13.00 -1.87 -15.66
N ARG A 161 12.11 -2.78 -16.06
CA ARG A 161 11.22 -2.61 -17.22
C ARG A 161 9.76 -2.77 -16.86
N THR A 162 9.48 -3.58 -15.85
CA THR A 162 8.16 -3.92 -15.37
C THR A 162 8.22 -4.05 -13.85
N VAL A 163 7.22 -3.49 -13.19
CA VAL A 163 6.96 -3.81 -11.78
C VAL A 163 5.78 -4.77 -11.73
N PHE A 164 6.05 -6.00 -11.29
CA PHE A 164 5.02 -6.98 -11.00
C PHE A 164 4.45 -6.69 -9.62
N LEU A 165 3.12 -6.56 -9.55
CA LEU A 165 2.42 -6.38 -8.30
C LEU A 165 2.00 -7.75 -7.77
N GLY A 166 2.26 -7.98 -6.49
CA GLY A 166 1.69 -9.06 -5.71
C GLY A 166 1.18 -8.54 -4.38
N TYR A 167 0.39 -9.37 -3.72
CA TYR A 167 -0.06 -9.10 -2.36
C TYR A 167 0.19 -10.31 -1.48
N PHE A 168 0.62 -10.07 -0.24
CA PHE A 168 0.64 -11.09 0.79
C PHE A 168 -0.68 -11.05 1.56
N VAL A 169 -1.45 -12.14 1.47
CA VAL A 169 -2.79 -12.31 2.05
C VAL A 169 -2.99 -13.77 2.40
N ASP A 170 -3.71 -14.04 3.48
CA ASP A 170 -4.06 -15.41 3.87
C ASP A 170 -2.84 -16.35 3.82
N CYS A 171 -1.68 -15.86 4.28
CA CYS A 171 -0.40 -16.60 4.31
C CYS A 171 0.12 -17.06 2.94
N ARG A 172 -0.22 -16.36 1.87
CA ARG A 172 0.27 -16.64 0.52
C ARG A 172 0.47 -15.37 -0.29
N ILE A 173 1.27 -15.51 -1.33
CA ILE A 173 1.46 -14.45 -2.32
C ILE A 173 0.46 -14.65 -3.45
N VAL A 174 -0.39 -13.65 -3.67
CA VAL A 174 -1.33 -13.62 -4.79
C VAL A 174 -0.91 -12.55 -5.80
N GLN A 175 -1.12 -12.84 -7.08
CA GLN A 175 -0.99 -11.84 -8.13
C GLN A 175 -2.37 -11.30 -8.48
N PRO A 176 -2.63 -10.00 -8.23
CA PRO A 176 -3.88 -9.39 -8.62
C PRO A 176 -4.03 -9.38 -10.14
N LYS A 177 -5.26 -9.49 -10.60
CA LYS A 177 -5.64 -9.22 -11.98
C LYS A 177 -6.19 -7.81 -12.13
N GLY A 178 -5.88 -7.18 -13.25
CA GLY A 178 -6.54 -5.96 -13.68
C GLY A 178 -7.97 -6.21 -14.13
N VAL A 179 -8.69 -5.11 -14.41
CA VAL A 179 -10.05 -5.15 -14.99
C VAL A 179 -10.10 -5.81 -16.37
N ASP A 180 -8.95 -5.95 -17.02
CA ASP A 180 -8.75 -6.66 -18.29
C ASP A 180 -8.54 -8.18 -18.10
N GLY A 181 -8.55 -8.66 -16.86
CA GLY A 181 -8.32 -10.06 -16.50
C GLY A 181 -6.86 -10.51 -16.60
N GLN A 182 -5.95 -9.62 -16.98
CA GLN A 182 -4.51 -9.91 -17.04
C GLN A 182 -3.86 -9.68 -15.68
N VAL A 183 -2.71 -10.32 -15.43
CA VAL A 183 -1.93 -10.02 -14.23
C VAL A 183 -1.59 -8.53 -14.21
N TYR A 184 -1.88 -7.90 -13.08
CA TYR A 184 -1.63 -6.48 -12.91
C TYR A 184 -0.12 -6.21 -12.83
N ARG A 185 0.36 -5.30 -13.67
CA ARG A 185 1.75 -4.90 -13.72
C ARG A 185 1.87 -3.45 -14.13
N PHE A 186 2.93 -2.80 -13.68
CA PHE A 186 3.32 -1.48 -14.16
C PHE A 186 4.37 -1.68 -15.24
N ALA A 187 4.00 -1.46 -16.50
CA ALA A 187 4.97 -1.48 -17.59
C ALA A 187 5.75 -0.16 -17.57
N LEU A 188 7.02 -0.17 -17.16
CA LEU A 188 7.92 0.99 -17.16
C LEU A 188 8.48 1.30 -18.57
N SER A 189 7.88 0.72 -19.61
CA SER A 189 8.11 1.05 -21.01
C SER A 189 7.41 2.39 -21.34
N GLY A 190 8.05 3.38 -21.96
CA GLY A 190 9.42 3.51 -22.41
C GLY A 190 9.62 4.93 -22.96
N TRP A 191 10.87 5.38 -22.98
CA TRP A 191 11.27 6.60 -23.66
C TRP A 191 11.24 6.34 -25.17
N GLY A 192 10.13 6.68 -25.80
CA GLY A 192 9.99 6.75 -27.25
C GLY A 192 9.48 8.12 -27.64
N GLU A 193 10.05 8.73 -28.67
CA GLU A 193 9.82 10.10 -29.15
C GLU A 193 8.35 10.46 -29.50
N TYR A 194 7.38 9.56 -29.32
CA TYR A 194 6.04 9.65 -29.90
C TYR A 194 4.85 9.59 -28.92
N GLY A 195 5.08 9.60 -27.60
CA GLY A 195 4.00 9.58 -26.60
C GLY A 195 3.84 10.89 -25.82
N ALA A 196 2.61 11.40 -25.68
CA ALA A 196 2.30 12.50 -24.75
C ALA A 196 2.38 12.06 -23.27
N VAL A 197 2.46 10.76 -23.01
CA VAL A 197 2.52 10.16 -21.68
C VAL A 197 3.50 8.99 -21.71
N SER A 198 4.36 8.86 -20.70
CA SER A 198 5.14 7.65 -20.43
C SER A 198 4.89 7.13 -19.02
N ASN A 199 4.72 5.82 -18.89
CA ASN A 199 4.74 5.15 -17.58
C ASN A 199 6.16 5.25 -17.04
N ALA A 200 6.32 5.88 -15.89
CA ALA A 200 7.63 6.29 -15.40
C ALA A 200 8.05 5.54 -14.15
N GLY A 201 7.12 5.25 -13.24
CA GLY A 201 7.49 4.64 -11.97
C GLY A 201 6.29 4.21 -11.14
N VAL A 202 6.60 3.84 -9.90
CA VAL A 202 5.64 3.43 -8.89
C VAL A 202 5.99 4.13 -7.59
N ARG A 203 4.99 4.57 -6.85
CA ARG A 203 5.22 5.33 -5.62
C ARG A 203 4.34 4.82 -4.50
N CYS A 204 4.94 4.63 -3.33
CA CYS A 204 4.26 4.39 -2.08
C CYS A 204 4.35 5.67 -1.26
N THR A 205 3.23 6.19 -0.77
CA THR A 205 3.22 7.42 0.02
C THR A 205 2.30 7.25 1.21
N ALA A 206 2.78 7.56 2.41
CA ALA A 206 1.94 7.64 3.61
C ALA A 206 1.23 9.01 3.63
N PRO A 207 -0.12 9.06 3.54
CA PRO A 207 -0.84 10.28 3.87
C PRO A 207 -0.59 10.68 5.34
N PRO A 208 -0.73 11.98 5.69
CA PRO A 208 -0.85 12.38 7.08
C PRO A 208 -1.94 11.54 7.77
N ASP A 209 -1.72 11.17 9.03
CA ASP A 209 -2.68 10.43 9.86
C ASP A 209 -2.96 8.97 9.44
N SER A 210 -2.28 8.46 8.42
CA SER A 210 -2.39 7.05 7.98
C SER A 210 -1.81 6.03 8.96
N GLY A 211 -1.20 6.47 10.06
CA GLY A 211 -0.46 5.60 10.98
C GLY A 211 0.73 4.88 10.31
N GLY A 212 1.25 5.44 9.21
CA GLY A 212 2.34 4.83 8.43
C GLY A 212 1.87 3.94 7.28
N GLN A 213 0.56 3.81 7.05
CA GLN A 213 0.02 3.06 5.92
C GLN A 213 0.23 3.81 4.61
N HIS A 214 0.68 3.10 3.57
CA HIS A 214 0.93 3.67 2.27
C HIS A 214 -0.29 3.60 1.34
N THR A 215 -0.43 4.60 0.48
CA THR A 215 -1.21 4.50 -0.76
C THR A 215 -0.25 4.18 -1.91
N LEU A 216 -0.64 3.21 -2.74
CA LEU A 216 0.12 2.81 -3.93
C LEU A 216 -0.32 3.63 -5.15
N PHE A 217 0.65 4.12 -5.92
CA PHE A 217 0.39 4.87 -7.13
C PHE A 217 1.22 4.34 -8.32
N GLY A 218 0.57 4.22 -9.47
CA GLY A 218 1.27 4.29 -10.76
C GLY A 218 1.65 5.75 -11.06
N VAL A 219 2.84 5.97 -11.63
CA VAL A 219 3.34 7.30 -11.95
C VAL A 219 3.63 7.40 -13.44
N ASP A 220 3.06 8.42 -14.07
CA ASP A 220 3.31 8.77 -15.47
C ASP A 220 3.95 10.15 -15.60
N LEU A 221 4.80 10.32 -16.61
CA LEU A 221 5.23 11.63 -17.08
C LEU A 221 4.36 12.05 -18.26
N VAL A 222 3.67 13.17 -18.13
CA VAL A 222 2.84 13.76 -19.18
C VAL A 222 3.60 14.92 -19.81
N LYS A 223 3.93 14.83 -21.10
CA LYS A 223 4.68 15.86 -21.83
C LYS A 223 3.84 17.14 -21.95
N ASP A 224 4.39 18.26 -21.48
CA ASP A 224 3.91 19.62 -21.72
C ASP A 224 5.03 20.42 -22.38
N ARG A 225 4.98 20.52 -23.71
CA ARG A 225 6.04 21.12 -24.54
C ARG A 225 7.40 20.44 -24.30
N ALA A 226 8.35 21.16 -23.72
CA ALA A 226 9.69 20.66 -23.35
C ALA A 226 9.79 20.20 -21.89
N LEU A 227 8.69 20.29 -21.13
CA LEU A 227 8.60 19.93 -19.72
C LEU A 227 7.70 18.71 -19.52
N PHE A 228 7.64 18.20 -18.30
CA PHE A 228 6.80 17.09 -17.90
C PHE A 228 5.94 17.46 -16.69
N ARG A 229 4.64 17.19 -16.74
CA ARG A 229 3.79 17.09 -15.55
C ARG A 229 3.84 15.67 -15.00
N ILE A 230 3.76 15.53 -13.69
CA ILE A 230 3.69 14.22 -13.04
C ILE A 230 2.23 13.86 -12.85
N ARG A 231 1.79 12.76 -13.45
CA ARG A 231 0.46 12.20 -13.25
C ARG A 231 0.57 10.97 -12.37
N THR A 232 -0.29 10.89 -11.35
CA THR A 232 -0.37 9.71 -10.47
C THR A 232 -1.74 9.11 -10.53
N THR A 233 -1.80 7.78 -10.51
CA THR A 233 -3.04 7.00 -10.50
C THR A 233 -3.02 6.13 -9.27
N VAL A 234 -4.01 6.29 -8.38
CA VAL A 234 -4.19 5.40 -7.22
C VAL A 234 -4.38 3.98 -7.71
N VAL A 235 -3.70 3.02 -7.10
CA VAL A 235 -3.95 1.59 -7.30
C VAL A 235 -4.50 1.03 -5.99
N SER A 236 -5.71 0.50 -6.04
CA SER A 236 -6.38 -0.13 -4.90
C SER A 236 -6.64 -1.60 -5.18
N THR A 237 -6.57 -2.42 -4.14
CA THR A 237 -6.92 -3.84 -4.23
C THR A 237 -8.38 -4.10 -3.87
N ALA A 238 -8.91 -5.22 -4.35
CA ALA A 238 -10.16 -5.80 -3.89
C ALA A 238 -10.06 -7.33 -3.83
N ASP A 239 -11.10 -7.96 -3.29
CA ASP A 239 -11.22 -9.42 -3.20
C ASP A 239 -10.02 -10.11 -2.54
N ARG A 240 -9.49 -9.51 -1.45
CA ARG A 240 -8.28 -9.97 -0.74
C ARG A 240 -7.08 -10.15 -1.68
N GLY A 241 -6.72 -9.12 -2.44
CA GLY A 241 -5.52 -9.17 -3.29
C GLY A 241 -5.72 -9.84 -4.65
N VAL A 242 -6.91 -10.35 -4.96
CA VAL A 242 -7.17 -11.04 -6.24
C VAL A 242 -7.34 -10.04 -7.38
N THR A 243 -7.81 -8.82 -7.11
CA THR A 243 -7.99 -7.79 -8.13
C THR A 243 -7.28 -6.50 -7.75
N ALA A 244 -6.78 -5.79 -8.74
CA ALA A 244 -6.22 -4.45 -8.58
C ALA A 244 -6.85 -3.51 -9.63
N VAL A 245 -7.25 -2.33 -9.18
CA VAL A 245 -7.97 -1.36 -10.00
C VAL A 245 -7.30 0.00 -9.98
N ASN A 246 -7.30 0.66 -11.13
CA ASN A 246 -6.89 2.05 -11.26
C ASN A 246 -8.02 2.96 -10.78
N GLY A 247 -7.71 3.75 -9.76
CA GLY A 247 -8.63 4.69 -9.14
C GLY A 247 -8.38 6.13 -9.60
N ARG A 248 -8.44 7.04 -8.63
CA ARG A 248 -8.31 8.49 -8.87
C ARG A 248 -6.97 8.81 -9.54
N VAL A 249 -7.06 9.64 -10.58
CA VAL A 249 -5.91 10.24 -11.26
C VAL A 249 -5.72 11.68 -10.76
N SER A 250 -4.48 12.07 -10.51
CA SER A 250 -4.08 13.44 -10.18
C SER A 250 -2.92 13.85 -11.06
N THR A 251 -2.75 15.15 -11.32
CA THR A 251 -1.62 15.68 -12.10
C THR A 251 -1.09 16.93 -11.42
N THR A 252 0.23 17.06 -11.34
CA THR A 252 0.86 18.24 -10.74
C THR A 252 0.46 19.52 -11.47
N PRO A 253 0.19 20.63 -10.75
CA PRO A 253 -0.07 21.92 -11.39
C PRO A 253 1.12 22.40 -12.22
N GLY A 254 2.33 22.21 -11.69
CA GLY A 254 3.60 22.56 -12.33
C GLY A 254 4.09 21.52 -13.34
N ALA A 255 4.94 21.97 -14.24
CA ALA A 255 5.70 21.14 -15.17
C ALA A 255 7.21 21.30 -14.89
N TYR A 256 7.97 20.23 -15.05
CA TYR A 256 9.35 20.10 -14.61
C TYR A 256 10.26 19.70 -15.78
N GLY A 257 11.51 20.17 -15.74
CA GLY A 257 12.51 19.78 -16.74
C GLY A 257 12.89 18.30 -16.64
N ALA A 258 13.48 17.74 -17.70
CA ALA A 258 13.92 16.34 -17.71
C ALA A 258 14.93 16.01 -16.61
N ASP A 259 15.81 16.97 -16.28
CA ASP A 259 16.86 16.84 -15.27
C ASP A 259 16.44 17.24 -13.85
N ASP A 260 15.22 17.77 -13.69
CA ASP A 260 14.64 18.14 -12.41
C ASP A 260 14.55 16.91 -11.49
N SER A 261 14.83 17.10 -10.20
CA SER A 261 14.79 16.01 -9.22
C SER A 261 13.40 15.38 -9.09
N THR A 262 12.33 16.16 -9.29
CA THR A 262 10.95 15.69 -9.32
C THR A 262 10.73 14.72 -10.47
N THR A 263 11.20 15.09 -11.67
CA THR A 263 11.12 14.25 -12.87
C THR A 263 11.96 12.99 -12.71
N LYS A 264 13.15 13.09 -12.11
CA LYS A 264 14.02 11.93 -11.84
C LYS A 264 13.37 10.96 -10.85
N ARG A 265 12.83 11.45 -9.73
CA ARG A 265 12.12 10.62 -8.74
C ARG A 265 10.86 9.97 -9.31
N ALA A 266 10.14 10.65 -10.20
CA ALA A 266 8.97 10.08 -10.87
C ALA A 266 9.30 8.85 -11.75
N LYS A 267 10.57 8.68 -12.15
CA LYS A 267 11.05 7.54 -12.93
C LYS A 267 11.53 6.35 -12.08
N THR A 268 11.26 6.37 -10.78
CA THR A 268 11.74 5.34 -9.85
C THR A 268 10.59 4.60 -9.19
N VAL A 269 10.90 3.44 -8.62
CA VAL A 269 10.00 2.72 -7.70
C VAL A 269 10.36 3.13 -6.26
N ASP A 270 9.64 4.11 -5.72
CA ASP A 270 9.91 4.72 -4.40
C ASP A 270 9.10 4.04 -3.29
N CYS A 271 9.31 2.73 -3.15
CA CYS A 271 8.67 1.89 -2.14
C CYS A 271 9.75 1.17 -1.32
N ALA A 272 9.54 1.12 -0.01
CA ALA A 272 10.48 0.59 0.96
C ALA A 272 9.72 -0.08 2.12
N PRO A 273 10.36 -1.03 2.85
CA PRO A 273 11.73 -1.54 2.66
C PRO A 273 11.91 -2.35 1.36
N ARG A 274 13.15 -2.45 0.87
CA ARG A 274 13.51 -3.13 -0.39
C ARG A 274 14.74 -4.04 -0.22
N VAL A 275 14.74 -5.16 -0.93
CA VAL A 275 15.91 -6.02 -1.14
C VAL A 275 16.25 -6.06 -2.64
N THR A 276 17.54 -5.97 -2.99
CA THR A 276 18.00 -5.85 -4.38
C THR A 276 18.99 -6.95 -4.74
N ALA A 277 18.79 -7.56 -5.91
CA ALA A 277 19.66 -8.54 -6.53
C ALA A 277 20.99 -7.98 -6.99
N PRO A 278 22.09 -8.73 -6.85
CA PRO A 278 23.33 -8.35 -7.49
C PRO A 278 23.04 -8.17 -8.99
N SER A 279 23.58 -7.11 -9.56
CA SER A 279 23.74 -7.03 -11.00
C SER A 279 24.75 -8.10 -11.41
N GLU A 280 24.35 -9.05 -12.25
CA GLU A 280 25.30 -9.91 -12.97
C GLU A 280 26.17 -9.09 -13.93
#